data_AF-A0A2V2ELX8-F1
#
_entry.id   AF-A0A2V2ELX8-F1
#
_cell.length_a   1.000
_cell.length_b   1.000
_cell.length_c   1.000
_cell.angle_alpha   90.00
_cell.angle_beta   90.00
_cell.angle_gamma   90.00
#
_symmetry.space_group_name_H-M   'P 1'
#
loop_
_entity.id
_entity.type
_entity.pdbx_description
1 polymer ?
#
loop_
_entity_poly.entity_id
_entity_poly.type
_entity_poly.pdbx_seq_one_letter_code
_entity_poly.pdbx_strand_id
1 'polypeptide(L)'
;MNKTCEVSRNVKRYFVYLKEYKWYCILGAASKWIEAVLELLVPLVMANIIDIGITERGSIGYVLAGGGVMLAMGAVGFGCALFCQRSASIASQGFGTNVRNALFRHINTLSYRELDKIGTASLVTRTTNDVNQMQSAVAMIIRLVVRAPFIAAGAVVLCFVIDWQIGLLVTGISVLVGLVLWVIMHKTVPYYAKNQKKLDRLTQITNENLEGARVVR
;
A
#
# COMPACT_ATOMS: atom_id res chain seq x y z
N MET A 1 -1.37 13.17 21.08
CA MET A 1 0.04 12.74 21.02
C MET A 1 0.31 11.33 21.58
N ASN A 2 -0.46 10.80 22.56
CA ASN A 2 -0.17 9.47 23.15
C ASN A 2 -0.50 8.26 22.25
N LYS A 3 -1.59 8.31 21.44
CA LYS A 3 -2.04 7.17 20.62
C LYS A 3 -1.08 6.82 19.47
N THR A 4 -0.40 7.81 18.89
CA THR A 4 0.57 7.59 17.80
C THR A 4 1.86 6.91 18.28
N CYS A 5 2.29 7.18 19.51
CA CYS A 5 3.50 6.59 20.08
C CYS A 5 3.29 5.11 20.47
N GLU A 6 2.09 4.74 20.94
CA GLU A 6 1.72 3.34 21.22
C GLU A 6 1.63 2.49 19.96
N VAL A 7 1.02 3.02 18.90
CA VAL A 7 0.94 2.33 17.59
C VAL A 7 2.34 2.10 17.03
N SER A 8 3.23 3.10 17.10
CA SER A 8 4.64 2.97 16.65
C SER A 8 5.40 1.85 17.39
N ARG A 9 5.18 1.72 18.71
CA ARG A 9 5.83 0.69 19.53
C ARG A 9 5.33 -0.72 19.22
N ASN A 10 4.04 -0.89 18.96
CA ASN A 10 3.44 -2.16 18.57
C ASN A 10 3.89 -2.61 17.18
N VAL A 11 3.99 -1.67 16.23
CA VAL A 11 4.48 -1.95 14.86
C VAL A 11 5.91 -2.51 14.86
N LYS A 12 6.83 -1.95 15.67
CA LYS A 12 8.20 -2.47 15.81
C LYS A 12 8.26 -3.94 16.25
N ARG A 13 7.28 -4.41 17.03
CA ARG A 13 7.24 -5.78 17.55
C ARG A 13 6.91 -6.80 16.45
N TYR A 14 6.07 -6.40 15.47
CA TYR A 14 5.75 -7.25 14.33
C TYR A 14 6.89 -7.33 13.30
N PHE A 15 7.72 -6.28 13.18
CA PHE A 15 8.92 -6.30 12.31
C PHE A 15 9.93 -7.41 12.65
N VAL A 16 9.84 -8.02 13.84
CA VAL A 16 10.65 -9.19 14.22
C VAL A 16 10.32 -10.39 13.32
N TYR A 17 9.05 -10.62 12.99
CA TYR A 17 8.63 -11.72 12.10
C TYR A 17 8.97 -11.47 10.62
N LEU A 18 9.29 -10.22 10.27
CA LEU A 18 9.78 -9.84 8.94
C LEU A 18 11.30 -10.07 8.81
N LYS A 19 12.00 -10.34 9.91
CA LYS A 19 13.47 -10.34 9.96
C LYS A 19 14.10 -11.41 9.06
N GLU A 20 13.44 -12.55 8.91
CA GLU A 20 13.83 -13.66 8.04
C GLU A 20 13.68 -13.31 6.54
N TYR A 21 12.80 -12.37 6.20
CA TYR A 21 12.49 -11.99 4.81
C TYR A 21 12.98 -10.59 4.42
N LYS A 22 13.88 -10.00 5.22
CA LYS A 22 14.42 -8.65 4.98
C LYS A 22 15.03 -8.48 3.61
N TRP A 23 15.72 -9.51 3.12
CA TRP A 23 16.36 -9.47 1.80
C TRP A 23 15.34 -9.32 0.68
N TYR A 24 14.23 -10.07 0.72
CA TYR A 24 13.14 -9.95 -0.25
C TYR A 24 12.42 -8.59 -0.15
N CYS A 25 12.33 -8.01 1.04
CA CYS A 25 11.74 -6.68 1.22
C CYS A 25 12.62 -5.60 0.59
N ILE A 26 13.94 -5.64 0.83
CA ILE A 26 14.90 -4.66 0.30
C ILE A 26 15.01 -4.81 -1.21
N LEU A 27 15.22 -6.03 -1.71
CA LEU A 27 15.31 -6.30 -3.14
C LEU A 27 14.01 -5.95 -3.88
N GLY A 28 12.86 -6.30 -3.30
CA GLY A 28 11.55 -5.98 -3.88
C GLY A 28 11.28 -4.47 -3.92
N ALA A 29 11.67 -3.74 -2.88
CA ALA A 29 11.57 -2.27 -2.86
C ALA A 29 12.54 -1.62 -3.87
N ALA A 30 13.78 -2.11 -3.94
CA ALA A 30 14.80 -1.60 -4.86
C ALA A 30 14.41 -1.80 -6.33
N SER A 31 13.90 -2.99 -6.69
CA SER A 31 13.43 -3.22 -8.06
C SER A 31 12.26 -2.32 -8.43
N LYS A 32 11.40 -2.00 -7.45
CA LYS A 32 10.26 -1.09 -7.65
C LYS A 32 10.68 0.38 -7.80
N TRP A 33 11.80 0.77 -7.18
CA TRP A 33 12.43 2.07 -7.41
C TRP A 33 13.03 2.17 -8.80
N ILE A 34 13.75 1.14 -9.25
CA ILE A 34 14.31 1.10 -10.61
C ILE A 34 13.20 1.23 -11.65
N GLU A 35 12.10 0.49 -11.48
CA GLU A 35 10.92 0.60 -12.34
C GLU A 35 10.35 2.02 -12.35
N ALA A 36 10.21 2.66 -11.18
CA ALA A 36 9.69 4.02 -11.09
C ALA A 36 10.61 5.05 -11.78
N VAL A 37 11.93 4.87 -11.72
CA VAL A 37 12.88 5.71 -12.46
C VAL A 37 12.70 5.52 -13.97
N LEU A 38 12.60 4.27 -14.45
CA LEU A 38 12.37 4.01 -15.87
C LEU A 38 11.06 4.64 -16.35
N GLU A 39 10.00 4.55 -15.56
CA GLU A 39 8.71 5.16 -15.85
C GLU A 39 8.78 6.69 -15.95
N LEU A 40 9.57 7.35 -15.08
CA LEU A 40 9.81 8.81 -15.14
C LEU A 40 10.71 9.23 -16.31
N LEU A 41 11.55 8.34 -16.83
CA LEU A 41 12.39 8.62 -18.00
C LEU A 41 11.62 8.50 -19.32
N VAL A 42 10.52 7.74 -19.37
CA VAL A 42 9.73 7.55 -20.60
C VAL A 42 9.25 8.89 -21.21
N PRO A 43 8.69 9.84 -20.44
CA PRO A 43 8.31 11.16 -20.98
C PRO A 43 9.48 11.96 -21.56
N LEU A 44 10.70 11.84 -21.00
CA LEU A 44 11.88 12.52 -21.53
C LEU A 44 12.30 11.95 -22.89
N VAL A 45 12.26 10.62 -23.04
CA VAL A 45 12.54 9.98 -24.33
C VAL A 45 11.47 10.40 -25.35
N MET A 46 10.20 10.46 -24.93
CA MET A 46 9.11 10.93 -25.79
C MET A 46 9.31 12.38 -26.24
N ALA A 47 9.69 13.28 -25.33
CA ALA A 47 9.99 14.68 -25.67
C ALA A 47 11.11 14.78 -26.72
N ASN A 48 12.21 14.05 -26.52
CA ASN A 48 13.32 14.00 -27.49
C ASN A 48 12.88 13.47 -28.87
N ILE A 49 12.00 12.46 -28.91
CA ILE A 49 11.45 11.95 -30.18
C ILE A 49 10.66 13.03 -30.91
N ILE A 50 9.86 13.82 -30.20
CA ILE A 50 9.08 14.90 -30.80
C ILE A 50 10.01 16.02 -31.27
N ASP A 51 10.86 16.54 -30.38
CA ASP A 51 11.66 17.73 -30.64
C ASP A 51 12.70 17.52 -31.76
N ILE A 52 13.35 16.35 -31.79
CA ILE A 52 14.44 16.04 -32.74
C ILE A 52 13.95 15.19 -33.90
N GLY A 53 13.05 14.25 -33.64
CA GLY A 53 12.61 13.25 -34.62
C GLY A 53 11.49 13.71 -35.56
N ILE A 54 10.67 14.69 -35.16
CA ILE A 54 9.50 15.15 -35.95
C ILE A 54 9.72 16.55 -36.53
N THR A 55 10.50 17.42 -35.87
CA THR A 55 10.83 18.76 -36.40
C THR A 55 11.70 18.67 -37.66
N GLU A 56 11.62 19.68 -38.55
CA GLU A 56 12.03 19.81 -39.98
C GLU A 56 13.27 19.06 -40.55
N ARG A 57 14.09 18.36 -39.76
CA ARG A 57 15.25 17.53 -40.19
C ARG A 57 15.22 16.07 -39.68
N GLY A 58 14.12 15.63 -39.09
CA GLY A 58 14.01 14.33 -38.44
C GLY A 58 14.09 13.14 -39.39
N SER A 59 14.95 12.16 -39.07
CA SER A 59 15.00 10.87 -39.77
C SER A 59 14.06 9.87 -39.12
N ILE A 60 13.29 9.12 -39.93
CA ILE A 60 12.42 8.02 -39.45
C ILE A 60 13.21 7.02 -38.58
N GLY A 61 14.51 6.85 -38.88
CA GLY A 61 15.41 6.02 -38.09
C GLY A 61 15.56 6.47 -36.64
N TYR A 62 15.59 7.78 -36.35
CA TYR A 62 15.65 8.30 -34.98
C TYR A 62 14.37 8.01 -34.20
N VAL A 63 13.21 8.19 -34.85
CA VAL A 63 11.90 7.88 -34.25
C VAL A 63 11.78 6.38 -33.94
N LEU A 64 12.19 5.51 -34.88
CA LEU A 64 12.18 4.06 -34.67
C LEU A 64 13.17 3.63 -33.57
N ALA A 65 14.36 4.22 -33.52
CA ALA A 65 15.34 3.95 -32.47
C ALA A 65 14.82 4.40 -31.09
N GLY A 66 14.24 5.60 -31.00
CA GLY A 66 13.62 6.10 -29.77
C GLY A 66 12.45 5.25 -29.30
N GLY A 67 11.57 4.83 -30.22
CA GLY A 67 10.49 3.88 -29.93
C GLY A 67 11.02 2.52 -29.45
N GLY A 68 12.10 2.02 -30.04
CA GLY A 68 12.79 0.81 -29.59
C GLY A 68 13.34 0.94 -28.17
N VAL A 69 13.93 2.09 -27.82
CA VAL A 69 14.39 2.39 -26.46
C VAL A 69 13.23 2.42 -25.46
N MET A 70 12.10 3.05 -25.80
CA MET A 70 10.90 3.06 -24.95
C MET A 70 10.35 1.64 -24.71
N LEU A 71 10.32 0.80 -25.75
CA LEU A 71 9.93 -0.61 -25.62
C LEU A 71 10.89 -1.39 -24.72
N ALA A 72 12.20 -1.18 -24.86
CA ALA A 72 13.20 -1.80 -24.00
C ALA A 72 13.03 -1.36 -22.54
N MET A 73 12.83 -0.07 -22.29
CA MET A 73 12.55 0.47 -20.95
C MET A 73 11.27 -0.14 -20.35
N GLY A 74 10.21 -0.27 -21.16
CA GLY A 74 8.97 -0.92 -20.74
C GLY A 74 9.16 -2.39 -20.41
N ALA A 75 9.93 -3.14 -21.21
CA ALA A 75 10.24 -4.54 -20.95
C ALA A 75 11.07 -4.74 -19.67
N VAL A 76 12.09 -3.90 -19.45
CA VAL A 76 12.90 -3.92 -18.22
C VAL A 76 12.06 -3.52 -17.00
N GLY A 77 11.22 -2.48 -17.13
CA GLY A 77 10.28 -2.06 -16.09
C GLY A 77 9.30 -3.18 -15.72
N PHE A 78 8.75 -3.87 -16.72
CA PHE A 78 7.88 -5.02 -16.51
C PHE A 78 8.61 -6.18 -15.80
N GLY A 79 9.85 -6.48 -16.18
CA GLY A 79 10.69 -7.46 -15.49
C GLY A 79 10.92 -7.10 -14.01
N CYS A 80 11.22 -5.83 -13.74
CA CYS A 80 11.36 -5.30 -12.37
C CYS A 80 10.05 -5.41 -11.58
N ALA A 81 8.90 -5.18 -12.24
CA ALA A 81 7.58 -5.31 -11.65
C ALA A 81 7.27 -6.74 -11.23
N LEU A 82 7.55 -7.71 -12.12
CA LEU A 82 7.35 -9.13 -11.82
C LEU A 82 8.25 -9.59 -10.67
N PHE A 83 9.51 -9.17 -10.67
CA PHE A 83 10.46 -9.49 -9.60
C PHE A 83 10.03 -8.89 -8.25
N CYS A 84 9.56 -7.64 -8.25
CA CYS A 84 8.97 -7.00 -7.08
C CYS A 84 7.76 -7.78 -6.59
N GLN A 85 6.84 -8.14 -7.50
CA GLN A 85 5.60 -8.84 -7.17
C GLN A 85 5.87 -10.19 -6.51
N ARG A 86 6.83 -10.95 -7.04
CA ARG A 86 7.30 -12.22 -6.50
C ARG A 86 7.93 -12.05 -5.13
N SER A 87 8.88 -11.12 -4.99
CA SER A 87 9.56 -10.84 -3.71
C SER A 87 8.59 -10.40 -2.63
N ALA A 88 7.65 -9.50 -2.96
CA ALA A 88 6.61 -9.04 -2.05
C ALA A 88 5.63 -10.16 -1.67
N SER A 89 5.32 -11.08 -2.59
CA SER A 89 4.48 -12.25 -2.29
C SER A 89 5.17 -13.16 -1.28
N ILE A 90 6.45 -13.52 -1.53
CA ILE A 90 7.24 -14.38 -0.62
C ILE A 90 7.35 -13.73 0.77
N ALA A 91 7.69 -12.44 0.84
CA ALA A 91 7.85 -11.73 2.10
C ALA A 91 6.54 -11.61 2.89
N SER A 92 5.44 -11.22 2.23
CA SER A 92 4.13 -11.05 2.89
C SER A 92 3.53 -12.37 3.35
N GLN A 93 3.59 -13.42 2.52
CA GLN A 93 3.07 -14.73 2.88
C GLN A 93 3.90 -15.37 3.99
N GLY A 94 5.24 -15.35 3.87
CA GLY A 94 6.14 -15.84 4.90
C GLY A 94 5.94 -15.16 6.26
N PHE A 95 5.84 -13.83 6.25
CA PHE A 95 5.52 -13.06 7.46
C PHE A 95 4.20 -13.51 8.10
N GLY A 96 3.11 -13.63 7.35
CA GLY A 96 1.84 -14.01 7.94
C GLY A 96 1.78 -15.46 8.39
N THR A 97 2.50 -16.37 7.72
CA THR A 97 2.68 -17.75 8.21
C THR A 97 3.37 -17.75 9.58
N ASN A 98 4.44 -16.96 9.75
CA ASN A 98 5.15 -16.85 11.02
C ASN A 98 4.26 -16.27 12.13
N VAL A 99 3.51 -15.20 11.84
CA VAL A 99 2.57 -14.60 12.79
C VAL A 99 1.46 -15.58 13.17
N ARG A 100 0.89 -16.27 12.18
CA ARG A 100 -0.18 -17.27 12.39
C ARG A 100 0.32 -18.42 13.26
N ASN A 101 1.52 -18.95 12.99
CA ASN A 101 2.12 -20.01 13.79
C ASN A 101 2.41 -19.57 15.22
N ALA A 102 2.92 -18.35 15.42
CA ALA A 102 3.15 -17.80 16.76
C ALA A 102 1.83 -17.62 17.53
N LEU A 103 0.77 -17.16 16.85
CA LEU A 103 -0.54 -17.00 17.46
C LEU A 103 -1.17 -18.34 17.84
N PHE A 104 -1.12 -19.35 16.96
CA PHE A 104 -1.59 -20.70 17.28
C PHE A 104 -0.85 -21.32 18.47
N ARG A 105 0.50 -21.18 18.51
CA ARG A 105 1.29 -21.63 19.66
C ARG A 105 0.86 -20.95 20.95
N HIS A 106 0.62 -19.65 20.91
CA HIS A 106 0.17 -18.90 22.08
C HIS A 106 -1.25 -19.31 22.52
N ILE A 107 -2.17 -19.50 21.58
CA ILE A 107 -3.54 -19.96 21.89
C ILE A 107 -3.52 -21.31 22.60
N ASN A 108 -2.67 -22.25 22.18
CA ASN A 108 -2.52 -23.55 22.83
C ASN A 108 -1.92 -23.48 24.25
N THR A 109 -1.32 -22.36 24.64
CA THR A 109 -0.81 -22.15 26.02
C THR A 109 -1.82 -21.47 26.95
N LEU A 110 -2.96 -21.01 26.42
CA LEU A 110 -3.98 -20.33 27.22
C LEU A 110 -4.80 -21.33 28.05
N SER A 111 -5.20 -20.91 29.25
CA SER A 111 -6.14 -21.67 30.07
C SER A 111 -7.57 -21.58 29.54
N TYR A 112 -8.44 -22.55 29.88
CA TYR A 112 -9.86 -22.53 29.50
C TYR A 112 -10.58 -21.23 29.93
N ARG A 113 -10.24 -20.69 31.10
CA ARG A 113 -10.80 -19.43 31.61
C ARG A 113 -10.36 -18.21 30.77
N GLU A 114 -9.17 -18.24 30.19
CA GLU A 114 -8.70 -17.18 29.29
C GLU A 114 -9.27 -17.31 27.89
N LEU A 115 -9.43 -18.55 27.40
CA LEU A 115 -10.11 -18.86 26.15
C LEU A 115 -11.56 -18.35 26.17
N ASP A 116 -12.31 -18.64 27.24
CA ASP A 116 -13.69 -18.18 27.40
C ASP A 116 -13.77 -16.65 27.50
N LYS A 117 -12.79 -16.00 28.14
CA LYS A 117 -12.75 -14.54 28.26
C LYS A 117 -12.54 -13.83 26.91
N ILE A 118 -11.74 -14.43 26.01
CA ILE A 118 -11.48 -13.84 24.69
C ILE A 118 -12.58 -14.24 23.69
N GLY A 119 -13.10 -15.47 23.82
CA GLY A 119 -14.10 -16.06 22.93
C GLY A 119 -13.49 -16.67 21.67
N THR A 120 -13.88 -17.92 21.38
CA THR A 120 -13.40 -18.69 20.22
C THR A 120 -13.60 -17.95 18.89
N ALA A 121 -14.75 -17.29 18.70
CA ALA A 121 -15.03 -16.51 17.49
C ALA A 121 -14.05 -15.33 17.29
N SER A 122 -13.67 -14.64 18.37
CA SER A 122 -12.68 -13.57 18.29
C SER A 122 -11.29 -14.11 17.96
N LEU A 123 -10.91 -15.27 18.50
CA LEU A 123 -9.61 -15.89 18.22
C LEU A 123 -9.50 -16.32 16.75
N VAL A 124 -10.57 -16.89 16.18
CA VAL A 124 -10.63 -17.22 14.75
C VAL A 124 -10.47 -15.96 13.90
N THR A 125 -11.20 -14.89 14.22
CA THR A 125 -11.14 -13.62 13.49
C THR A 125 -9.74 -13.00 13.55
N ARG A 126 -9.08 -13.01 14.72
CA ARG A 126 -7.70 -12.51 14.88
C ARG A 126 -6.67 -13.35 14.14
N THR A 127 -6.85 -14.67 14.09
CA THR A 127 -5.92 -15.59 13.42
C THR A 127 -6.05 -15.59 11.90
N THR A 128 -7.22 -15.18 11.40
CA THR A 128 -7.54 -15.13 9.98
C THR A 128 -7.49 -13.70 9.46
N ASN A 129 -8.52 -12.90 9.75
CA ASN A 129 -8.69 -11.55 9.21
C ASN A 129 -7.57 -10.61 9.60
N ASP A 130 -7.20 -10.52 10.89
CA ASP A 130 -6.15 -9.57 11.30
C ASP A 130 -4.80 -9.96 10.69
N VAL A 131 -4.47 -11.26 10.68
CA VAL A 131 -3.25 -11.74 10.01
C VAL A 131 -3.27 -11.44 8.51
N ASN A 132 -4.38 -11.67 7.82
CA ASN A 132 -4.52 -11.38 6.38
C ASN A 132 -4.38 -9.88 6.08
N GLN A 133 -4.94 -9.02 6.94
CA GLN A 133 -4.79 -7.57 6.84
C GLN A 133 -3.34 -7.15 7.02
N MET A 134 -2.62 -7.74 7.97
CA MET A 134 -1.20 -7.49 8.17
C MET A 134 -0.34 -8.01 7.01
N GLN A 135 -0.63 -9.19 6.47
CA GLN A 135 0.02 -9.72 5.26
C GLN A 135 -0.14 -8.76 4.09
N SER A 136 -1.38 -8.30 3.86
CA SER A 136 -1.71 -7.35 2.79
C SER A 136 -1.02 -6.00 3.00
N ALA A 137 -0.92 -5.53 4.24
CA ALA A 137 -0.20 -4.31 4.59
C ALA A 137 1.30 -4.43 4.24
N VAL A 138 1.95 -5.55 4.56
CA VAL A 138 3.36 -5.81 4.17
C VAL A 138 3.51 -5.79 2.65
N ALA A 139 2.61 -6.45 1.92
CA ALA A 139 2.64 -6.46 0.46
C ALA A 139 2.45 -5.05 -0.13
N MET A 140 1.51 -4.26 0.41
CA MET A 140 1.28 -2.87 -0.02
C MET A 140 2.46 -1.97 0.27
N ILE A 141 3.14 -2.14 1.41
CA ILE A 141 4.30 -1.32 1.75
C ILE A 141 5.39 -1.49 0.68
N ILE A 142 5.73 -2.75 0.35
CA ILE A 142 6.77 -3.07 -0.64
C ILE A 142 6.37 -2.58 -2.05
N ARG A 143 5.10 -2.75 -2.43
CA ARG A 143 4.63 -2.51 -3.81
C ARG A 143 4.24 -1.06 -4.11
N LEU A 144 3.55 -0.41 -3.18
CA LEU A 144 2.83 0.84 -3.42
C LEU A 144 3.37 1.99 -2.58
N VAL A 145 3.48 1.81 -1.26
CA VAL A 145 3.85 2.90 -0.33
C VAL A 145 5.24 3.44 -0.62
N VAL A 146 6.16 2.58 -1.03
CA VAL A 146 7.54 2.95 -1.39
C VAL A 146 7.61 3.67 -2.74
N ARG A 147 6.74 3.32 -3.71
CA ARG A 147 6.73 3.86 -5.08
C ARG A 147 6.00 5.20 -5.19
N ALA A 148 4.83 5.31 -4.55
CA ALA A 148 3.94 6.46 -4.68
C ALA A 148 4.61 7.83 -4.39
N PRO A 149 5.34 8.03 -3.27
CA PRO A 149 5.97 9.32 -3.00
C PRO A 149 7.12 9.62 -3.98
N PHE A 150 7.82 8.60 -4.45
CA PHE A 150 8.91 8.75 -5.40
C PHE A 150 8.39 9.22 -6.77
N ILE A 151 7.33 8.60 -7.29
CA ILE A 151 6.71 9.04 -8.54
C ILE A 151 6.09 10.43 -8.39
N ALA A 152 5.39 10.70 -7.30
CA ALA A 152 4.79 12.02 -7.08
C ALA A 152 5.84 13.14 -7.05
N ALA A 153 6.91 12.95 -6.26
CA ALA A 153 8.01 13.93 -6.20
C ALA A 153 8.77 14.02 -7.53
N GLY A 154 9.10 12.87 -8.13
CA GLY A 154 9.83 12.79 -9.39
C GLY A 154 9.08 13.44 -10.55
N ALA A 155 7.76 13.24 -10.65
CA ALA A 155 6.93 13.87 -11.68
C ALA A 155 6.88 15.39 -11.53
N VAL A 156 6.75 15.91 -10.30
CA VAL A 156 6.78 17.36 -10.04
C VAL A 156 8.12 17.95 -10.44
N VAL A 157 9.23 17.34 -10.00
CA VAL A 157 10.59 17.76 -10.37
C VAL A 157 10.77 17.75 -11.89
N LEU A 158 10.31 16.68 -12.55
CA LEU A 158 10.41 16.54 -13.99
C LEU A 158 9.67 17.65 -14.74
N CYS A 159 8.47 18.01 -14.27
CA CYS A 159 7.72 19.12 -14.86
C CYS A 159 8.49 20.44 -14.77
N PHE A 160 9.11 20.74 -13.62
CA PHE A 160 9.95 21.94 -13.46
C PHE A 160 11.21 21.93 -14.33
N VAL A 161 11.78 20.75 -14.59
CA VAL A 161 12.95 20.59 -15.47
C VAL A 161 12.57 20.85 -16.94
N ILE A 162 11.37 20.45 -17.36
CA ILE A 162 10.88 20.68 -18.72
C ILE A 162 10.49 22.14 -18.92
N ASP A 163 9.60 22.66 -18.08
CA ASP A 163 9.15 24.05 -18.13
C ASP A 163 8.66 24.54 -16.76
N TRP A 164 9.15 25.70 -16.33
CA TRP A 164 8.85 26.22 -14.99
C TRP A 164 7.38 26.62 -14.81
N GLN A 165 6.70 27.09 -15.87
CA GLN A 165 5.30 27.51 -15.83
C GLN A 165 4.38 26.30 -15.71
N ILE A 166 4.65 25.24 -16.48
CA ILE A 166 3.94 23.97 -16.39
C ILE A 166 4.19 23.32 -15.01
N GLY A 167 5.43 23.34 -14.53
CA GLY A 167 5.77 22.84 -13.19
C GLY A 167 4.99 23.53 -12.08
N LEU A 168 4.84 24.85 -12.13
CA LEU A 168 4.06 25.61 -11.15
C LEU A 168 2.57 25.25 -11.20
N LEU A 169 2.01 25.11 -12.41
CA LEU A 169 0.62 24.72 -12.62
C LEU A 169 0.32 23.32 -12.09
N VAL A 170 1.13 22.32 -12.44
CA VAL A 170 0.97 20.93 -11.99
C VAL A 170 1.09 20.82 -10.47
N THR A 171 2.04 21.56 -9.88
CA THR A 171 2.21 21.61 -8.43
C THR A 171 1.00 22.22 -7.74
N GLY A 172 0.50 23.35 -8.26
CA GLY A 172 -0.71 24.02 -7.75
C GLY A 172 -1.94 23.10 -7.77
N ILE A 173 -2.17 22.41 -8.89
CA ILE A 173 -3.28 21.44 -9.02
C ILE A 173 -3.09 20.27 -8.05
N SER A 174 -1.87 19.73 -7.93
CA SER A 174 -1.58 18.60 -7.04
C SER A 174 -1.84 18.95 -5.57
N VAL A 175 -1.45 20.15 -5.13
CA VAL A 175 -1.72 20.66 -3.79
C VAL A 175 -3.22 20.87 -3.57
N LEU A 176 -3.93 21.44 -4.55
CA LEU A 176 -5.37 21.65 -4.47
C LEU A 176 -6.12 20.32 -4.33
N VAL A 177 -5.78 19.31 -5.14
CA VAL A 177 -6.35 17.96 -5.03
C VAL A 177 -6.04 17.35 -3.66
N GLY A 178 -4.80 17.47 -3.19
CA GLY A 178 -4.41 17.00 -1.85
C GLY A 178 -5.21 17.66 -0.74
N LEU A 179 -5.47 18.97 -0.84
CA LEU A 179 -6.27 19.72 0.13
C LEU A 179 -7.74 19.29 0.11
N VAL A 180 -8.33 19.11 -1.08
CA VAL A 180 -9.71 18.62 -1.22
C VAL A 180 -9.85 17.23 -0.59
N LEU A 181 -8.92 16.32 -0.89
CA LEU A 181 -8.90 14.98 -0.29
C LEU A 181 -8.75 15.06 1.23
N TRP A 182 -7.87 15.92 1.73
CA TRP A 182 -7.69 16.13 3.16
C TRP A 182 -8.98 16.61 3.85
N VAL A 183 -9.68 17.58 3.28
CA VAL A 183 -10.97 18.07 3.80
C VAL A 183 -12.03 16.96 3.81
N ILE A 184 -12.14 16.19 2.71
CA ILE A 184 -13.08 15.07 2.61
C ILE A 184 -12.77 14.01 3.68
N MET A 185 -11.50 13.61 3.85
CA MET A 185 -11.12 12.62 4.84
C MET A 185 -11.33 13.13 6.26
N HIS A 186 -10.96 14.39 6.54
CA HIS A 186 -11.12 14.99 7.87
C HIS A 186 -12.59 15.03 8.31
N LYS A 187 -13.51 15.29 7.38
CA LYS A 187 -14.94 15.23 7.64
C LYS A 187 -15.46 13.79 7.71
N THR A 188 -15.08 12.94 6.77
CA THR A 188 -15.68 11.60 6.60
C THR A 188 -15.25 10.60 7.67
N VAL A 189 -13.99 10.61 8.11
CA VAL A 189 -13.47 9.70 9.16
C VAL A 189 -14.29 9.74 10.46
N PRO A 190 -14.63 10.91 11.05
CA PRO A 190 -15.47 10.93 12.25
C PRO A 190 -16.92 10.49 11.97
N TYR A 191 -17.46 10.67 10.76
CA TYR A 191 -18.77 10.12 10.41
C TYR A 191 -18.76 8.59 10.37
N TYR A 192 -17.71 7.97 9.82
CA TYR A 192 -17.54 6.51 9.88
C TYR A 192 -17.53 6.01 11.33
N ALA A 193 -16.77 6.66 12.21
CA ALA A 193 -16.73 6.29 13.63
C ALA A 193 -18.10 6.43 14.32
N LYS A 194 -18.89 7.45 13.97
CA LYS A 194 -20.26 7.62 14.49
C LYS A 194 -21.21 6.54 13.95
N ASN A 195 -21.11 6.20 12.66
CA ASN A 195 -21.94 5.17 12.05
C ASN A 195 -21.63 3.78 12.60
N GLN A 196 -20.35 3.48 12.85
CA GLN A 196 -19.95 2.22 13.50
C GLN A 196 -20.65 2.05 14.86
N LYS A 197 -20.64 3.09 15.71
CA LYS A 197 -21.33 3.05 17.01
C LYS A 197 -22.84 2.81 16.90
N LYS A 198 -23.48 3.32 15.86
CA LYS A 198 -24.92 3.09 15.61
C LYS A 198 -25.17 1.63 15.22
N LEU A 199 -24.33 1.07 14.34
CA LEU A 199 -24.40 -0.35 13.96
C LEU A 199 -24.16 -1.27 15.15
N ASP A 200 -23.20 -0.95 16.01
CA ASP A 200 -22.92 -1.71 17.23
C ASP A 200 -24.14 -1.71 18.17
N ARG A 201 -24.81 -0.55 18.34
CA ARG A 201 -26.04 -0.45 19.15
C ARG A 201 -27.21 -1.24 18.54
N LEU A 202 -27.39 -1.19 17.22
CA LEU A 202 -28.44 -1.97 16.56
C LEU A 202 -28.20 -3.47 16.71
N THR A 203 -26.95 -3.90 16.55
CA THR A 203 -26.53 -5.29 16.77
C THR A 203 -26.82 -5.74 18.21
N GLN A 204 -26.51 -4.89 19.19
CA GLN A 204 -26.80 -5.17 20.60
C GLN A 204 -28.31 -5.35 20.86
N ILE A 205 -29.13 -4.39 20.42
CA ILE A 205 -30.59 -4.46 20.61
C ILE A 205 -31.18 -5.69 19.92
N THR A 206 -30.66 -6.06 18.74
CA THR A 206 -31.12 -7.23 17.99
C THR A 206 -30.81 -8.52 18.75
N ASN A 207 -29.61 -8.64 19.33
CA ASN A 207 -29.23 -9.79 20.15
C ASN A 207 -30.06 -9.86 21.44
N GLU A 208 -30.31 -8.74 22.12
CA GLU A 208 -31.16 -8.68 23.32
C GLU A 208 -32.60 -9.13 23.01
N ASN A 209 -33.17 -8.71 21.86
CA ASN A 209 -34.50 -9.14 21.45
C ASN A 209 -34.55 -10.63 21.08
N LEU A 210 -33.52 -11.17 20.43
CA LEU A 210 -33.42 -12.59 20.10
C LEU A 210 -33.29 -13.47 21.35
N GLU A 211 -32.53 -13.02 22.36
CA GLU A 211 -32.43 -13.70 23.65
C GLU A 211 -33.75 -13.60 24.44
N GLY A 212 -34.36 -12.41 24.49
CA GLY A 212 -35.62 -12.17 25.18
C GLY A 212 -36.80 -12.93 24.59
N ALA A 213 -36.86 -13.09 23.27
CA ALA A 213 -37.88 -13.90 22.60
C ALA A 213 -37.83 -15.40 22.99
N ARG A 214 -36.70 -15.88 23.52
CA ARG A 214 -36.54 -17.27 24.00
C ARG A 214 -37.07 -17.47 25.43
N VAL A 215 -37.22 -16.39 26.21
CA VAL A 215 -37.67 -16.42 27.62
C VAL A 215 -39.19 -16.28 27.73
N VAL A 216 -39.84 -15.73 26.71
CA VAL A 216 -41.31 -15.52 26.65
C VAL A 216 -42.05 -16.81 26.23
N ARG A 217 -41.34 -17.91 25.99
CA ARG A 217 -41.91 -19.18 25.53
C ARG A 217 -41.77 -20.29 26.55
#